data_AF-A0A9W8ADB4-F1
#
_entry.id   AF-A0A9W8ADB4-F1
#
_cell.length_a   1.000
_cell.length_b   1.000
_cell.length_c   1.000
_cell.angle_alpha   90.00
_cell.angle_beta   90.00
_cell.angle_gamma   90.00
#
_symmetry.space_group_name_H-M   'P 1'
#
loop_
_entity.id
_entity.type
_entity.pdbx_description
1 polymer ?
#
loop_
_entity_poly.entity_id
_entity_poly.type
_entity_poly.pdbx_seq_one_letter_code
_entity_poly.pdbx_strand_id
1 'polypeptide(L)'
;MAHSAAEKQTFQIGIIGAGEMGLLYARHFVKAGWTNVNVCDLPTKYLDLKAKLSGEGITVLPDGYAVSRISDYVIYSVEAANLDSVVAQYGRATKFGAIVGGQTSVKTPEIAAFEKHLPSDVQIVTMHSLHGPNISTAGQPLVVIRHRSTDEKFQQALEVLESLQSRVVHLSFEEHDKAPTRTYIGGLENVKINIALRIYANKWHVYAGLAILNPFAQAQVRQYVQSVGELYRLMILGKKDDFRKRILEAGAFVFGGSSASRKPILLDDRIMERFSLGAIPKQQRKPNSHLSLLAMVDCWHKMDINPFDHLICQTPPFRLWLGITEFCFRNTEILEESIEAATSDQEVHAEDLPFYSVANGWAQCILHGTFEGYRLRFEETAKFFEPRLDDAKVNSSAMIKLITRHLRSEAEP
;
A
#
# COMPACT_ATOMS: atom_id res chain seq x y z
N MET A 1 -9.20 -21.25 -19.85
CA MET A 1 -9.38 -21.32 -21.32
C MET A 1 -10.63 -20.51 -21.56
N ALA A 2 -10.53 -19.29 -22.11
CA ALA A 2 -11.67 -18.37 -22.18
C ALA A 2 -12.95 -19.11 -22.62
N HIS A 3 -14.02 -18.99 -21.81
CA HIS A 3 -15.31 -19.58 -22.10
C HIS A 3 -15.68 -19.49 -23.57
N SER A 4 -16.03 -20.63 -24.15
CA SER A 4 -16.47 -20.69 -25.54
C SER A 4 -17.75 -19.85 -25.72
N ALA A 5 -18.01 -19.38 -26.95
CA ALA A 5 -19.25 -18.65 -27.24
C ALA A 5 -20.52 -19.45 -26.86
N ALA A 6 -20.43 -20.79 -26.85
CA ALA A 6 -21.50 -21.67 -26.41
C ALA A 6 -21.68 -21.68 -24.88
N GLU A 7 -20.60 -21.62 -24.09
CA GLU A 7 -20.69 -21.59 -22.62
C GLU A 7 -21.28 -20.27 -22.11
N LYS A 8 -20.96 -19.14 -22.75
CA LYS A 8 -21.58 -17.84 -22.42
C LYS A 8 -23.09 -17.80 -22.63
N GLN A 9 -23.63 -18.72 -23.42
CA GLN A 9 -25.06 -18.86 -23.69
C GLN A 9 -25.78 -19.79 -22.69
N THR A 10 -25.06 -20.63 -21.96
CA THR A 10 -25.65 -21.61 -21.04
C THR A 10 -25.39 -21.30 -19.58
N PHE A 11 -24.23 -20.73 -19.25
CA PHE A 11 -23.86 -20.39 -17.88
C PHE A 11 -24.77 -19.30 -17.30
N GLN A 12 -25.25 -19.51 -16.08
CA GLN A 12 -26.19 -18.62 -15.40
C GLN A 12 -25.45 -17.75 -14.37
N ILE A 13 -25.44 -16.43 -14.56
CA ILE A 13 -24.87 -15.47 -13.61
C ILE A 13 -26.01 -14.85 -12.82
N GLY A 14 -25.93 -14.88 -11.50
CA GLY A 14 -26.92 -14.34 -10.58
C GLY A 14 -26.36 -13.22 -9.72
N ILE A 15 -27.09 -12.11 -9.56
CA ILE A 15 -26.73 -11.04 -8.64
C ILE A 15 -27.88 -10.79 -7.67
N ILE A 16 -27.59 -10.93 -6.37
CA ILE A 16 -28.51 -10.63 -5.28
C ILE A 16 -28.13 -9.28 -4.70
N GLY A 17 -28.97 -8.28 -4.91
CA GLY A 17 -28.69 -6.87 -4.63
C GLY A 17 -28.47 -6.08 -5.92
N ALA A 18 -29.54 -5.51 -6.45
CA ALA A 18 -29.54 -4.73 -7.70
C ALA A 18 -29.38 -3.22 -7.42
N GLY A 19 -28.50 -2.90 -6.47
CA GLY A 19 -27.99 -1.54 -6.26
C GLY A 19 -27.03 -1.11 -7.38
N GLU A 20 -26.40 0.05 -7.22
CA GLU A 20 -25.54 0.61 -8.26
C GLU A 20 -24.38 -0.33 -8.66
N MET A 21 -23.70 -0.94 -7.68
CA MET A 21 -22.60 -1.89 -7.94
C MET A 21 -23.09 -3.19 -8.58
N GLY A 22 -24.21 -3.74 -8.12
CA GLY A 22 -24.77 -4.98 -8.70
C GLY A 22 -25.19 -4.77 -10.15
N LEU A 23 -25.82 -3.63 -10.45
CA LEU A 23 -26.19 -3.27 -11.83
C LEU A 23 -24.98 -2.97 -12.70
N LEU A 24 -23.91 -2.38 -12.14
CA LEU A 24 -22.65 -2.20 -12.86
C LEU A 24 -22.10 -3.55 -13.35
N TYR A 25 -22.05 -4.54 -12.47
CA TYR A 25 -21.58 -5.89 -12.80
C TYR A 25 -22.48 -6.55 -13.85
N ALA A 26 -23.80 -6.55 -13.63
CA ALA A 26 -24.76 -7.14 -14.56
C ALA A 26 -24.59 -6.61 -15.99
N ARG A 27 -24.46 -5.28 -16.14
CA ARG A 27 -24.28 -4.63 -17.44
C ARG A 27 -22.94 -4.99 -18.10
N HIS A 28 -21.87 -5.12 -17.32
CA HIS A 28 -20.57 -5.55 -17.86
C HIS A 28 -20.62 -7.00 -18.33
N PHE A 29 -21.34 -7.88 -17.62
CA PHE A 29 -21.53 -9.25 -18.07
C PHE A 29 -22.34 -9.32 -19.38
N VAL A 30 -23.47 -8.61 -19.46
CA VAL A 30 -24.24 -8.56 -20.73
C VAL A 30 -23.39 -8.00 -21.87
N LYS A 31 -22.65 -6.91 -21.64
CA LYS A 31 -21.77 -6.30 -22.64
C LYS A 31 -20.65 -7.24 -23.10
N ALA A 32 -20.17 -8.12 -22.22
CA ALA A 32 -19.16 -9.14 -22.54
C ALA A 32 -19.75 -10.38 -23.24
N GLY A 33 -21.05 -10.39 -23.52
CA GLY A 33 -21.76 -11.42 -24.29
C GLY A 33 -22.38 -12.54 -23.46
N TRP A 34 -22.48 -12.38 -22.14
CA TRP A 34 -23.21 -13.33 -21.29
C TRP A 34 -24.72 -13.13 -21.47
N THR A 35 -25.44 -14.19 -21.86
CA THR A 35 -26.86 -14.06 -22.19
C THR A 35 -27.79 -14.28 -21.00
N ASN A 36 -27.33 -15.00 -19.98
CA ASN A 36 -28.14 -15.40 -18.83
C ASN A 36 -27.69 -14.67 -17.56
N VAL A 37 -27.88 -13.34 -17.56
CA VAL A 37 -27.59 -12.49 -16.40
C VAL A 37 -28.89 -12.21 -15.67
N ASN A 38 -29.00 -12.72 -14.44
CA ASN A 38 -30.18 -12.65 -13.61
C ASN A 38 -29.92 -11.78 -12.38
N VAL A 39 -30.86 -10.90 -12.04
CA VAL A 39 -30.74 -10.02 -10.87
C VAL A 39 -32.00 -10.04 -10.01
N CYS A 40 -31.85 -9.83 -8.72
CA CYS A 40 -32.96 -9.50 -7.82
C CYS A 40 -32.54 -8.42 -6.81
N ASP A 41 -33.53 -7.79 -6.19
CA ASP A 41 -33.37 -6.92 -5.03
C ASP A 41 -34.46 -7.27 -4.01
N LEU A 42 -34.76 -6.37 -3.08
CA LEU A 42 -35.92 -6.49 -2.20
C LEU A 42 -37.20 -6.75 -3.02
N PRO A 43 -38.07 -7.70 -2.62
CA PRO A 43 -39.28 -8.04 -3.37
C PRO A 43 -40.20 -6.84 -3.67
N THR A 44 -40.20 -5.84 -2.80
CA THR A 44 -40.96 -4.59 -2.96
C THR A 44 -40.51 -3.77 -4.18
N LYS A 45 -39.26 -3.92 -4.63
CA LYS A 45 -38.70 -3.24 -5.82
C LYS A 45 -38.85 -4.05 -7.10
N TYR A 46 -39.40 -5.26 -7.06
CA TYR A 46 -39.41 -6.19 -8.20
C TYR A 46 -40.04 -5.57 -9.46
N LEU A 47 -41.22 -4.98 -9.34
CA LEU A 47 -41.95 -4.41 -10.48
C LEU A 47 -41.20 -3.22 -11.08
N ASP A 48 -40.70 -2.32 -10.23
CA ASP A 48 -39.95 -1.13 -10.64
C ASP A 48 -38.63 -1.51 -11.33
N LEU A 49 -37.91 -2.48 -10.78
CA LEU A 49 -36.65 -2.97 -11.34
C LEU A 49 -36.87 -3.66 -12.69
N LYS A 50 -37.95 -4.45 -12.81
CA LYS A 50 -38.34 -5.11 -14.07
C LYS A 50 -38.70 -4.10 -15.15
N ALA A 51 -39.38 -3.01 -14.79
CA ALA A 51 -39.66 -1.92 -15.71
C ALA A 51 -38.37 -1.18 -16.12
N LYS A 52 -37.51 -0.85 -15.15
CA LYS A 52 -36.26 -0.11 -15.35
C LYS A 52 -35.25 -0.83 -16.25
N LEU A 53 -35.09 -2.14 -16.08
CA LEU A 53 -34.10 -2.95 -16.80
C LEU A 53 -34.66 -3.59 -18.09
N SER A 54 -35.88 -3.24 -18.48
CA SER A 54 -36.48 -3.77 -19.69
C SER A 54 -35.62 -3.44 -20.92
N GLY A 55 -35.25 -4.46 -21.69
CA GLY A 55 -34.41 -4.30 -22.88
C GLY A 55 -32.90 -4.22 -22.62
N GLU A 56 -32.43 -4.24 -21.37
CA GLU A 56 -30.99 -4.22 -21.05
C GLU A 56 -30.32 -5.61 -21.16
N GLY A 57 -31.06 -6.66 -21.57
CA GLY A 57 -30.55 -8.04 -21.61
C GLY A 57 -30.34 -8.67 -20.22
N ILE A 58 -30.90 -8.05 -19.18
CA ILE A 58 -30.82 -8.50 -17.79
C ILE A 58 -32.20 -9.03 -17.37
N THR A 59 -32.24 -10.25 -16.83
CA THR A 59 -33.47 -10.88 -16.35
C THR A 59 -33.71 -10.54 -14.88
N VAL A 60 -34.83 -9.90 -14.58
CA VAL A 60 -35.20 -9.57 -13.19
C VAL A 60 -36.05 -10.69 -12.60
N LEU A 61 -35.57 -11.27 -11.49
CA LEU A 61 -36.21 -12.34 -10.74
C LEU A 61 -36.85 -11.80 -9.44
N PRO A 62 -37.90 -12.48 -8.92
CA PRO A 62 -38.69 -11.97 -7.80
C PRO A 62 -37.92 -11.86 -6.47
N ASP A 63 -36.95 -12.74 -6.22
CA ASP A 63 -36.18 -12.78 -4.99
C ASP A 63 -34.84 -13.53 -5.13
N GLY A 64 -34.09 -13.59 -4.04
CA GLY A 64 -32.82 -14.31 -3.98
C GLY A 64 -32.97 -15.83 -4.08
N TYR A 65 -34.14 -16.41 -3.77
CA TYR A 65 -34.35 -17.86 -3.96
C TYR A 65 -34.37 -18.22 -5.44
N ALA A 66 -35.04 -17.40 -6.25
CA ALA A 66 -35.10 -17.59 -7.69
C ALA A 66 -33.71 -17.45 -8.33
N VAL A 67 -32.92 -16.44 -7.91
CA VAL A 67 -31.54 -16.24 -8.38
C VAL A 67 -30.64 -17.41 -7.96
N SER A 68 -30.62 -17.77 -6.67
CA SER A 68 -29.72 -18.79 -6.12
C SER A 68 -29.91 -20.17 -6.74
N ARG A 69 -31.15 -20.57 -7.06
CA ARG A 69 -31.46 -21.91 -7.56
C ARG A 69 -31.01 -22.18 -9.00
N ILE A 70 -30.89 -21.14 -9.82
CA ILE A 70 -30.59 -21.31 -11.25
C ILE A 70 -29.14 -20.98 -11.58
N SER A 71 -28.51 -20.12 -10.77
CA SER A 71 -27.21 -19.53 -11.08
C SER A 71 -26.05 -20.50 -10.86
N ASP A 72 -25.13 -20.54 -11.81
CA ASP A 72 -23.84 -21.21 -11.72
C ASP A 72 -22.82 -20.36 -10.93
N TYR A 73 -22.99 -19.03 -10.96
CA TYR A 73 -22.26 -18.08 -10.11
C TYR A 73 -23.23 -17.06 -9.51
N VAL A 74 -23.39 -17.06 -8.19
CA VAL A 74 -24.16 -16.07 -7.42
C VAL A 74 -23.22 -15.03 -6.81
N ILE A 75 -23.50 -13.74 -7.06
CA ILE A 75 -22.79 -12.60 -6.47
C ILE A 75 -23.73 -11.84 -5.53
N TYR A 76 -23.39 -11.82 -4.24
CA TYR A 76 -24.10 -11.00 -3.25
C TYR A 76 -23.54 -9.57 -3.29
N SER A 77 -24.31 -8.64 -3.84
CA SER A 77 -23.98 -7.20 -3.92
C SER A 77 -24.92 -6.39 -3.01
N VAL A 78 -24.90 -6.73 -1.72
CA VAL A 78 -25.70 -6.08 -0.67
C VAL A 78 -24.79 -5.34 0.31
N GLU A 79 -25.37 -4.47 1.13
CA GLU A 79 -24.64 -3.82 2.22
C GLU A 79 -24.04 -4.85 3.17
N ALA A 80 -22.77 -4.66 3.57
CA ALA A 80 -22.04 -5.60 4.42
C ALA A 80 -22.78 -5.92 5.73
N ALA A 81 -23.48 -4.93 6.31
CA ALA A 81 -24.27 -5.10 7.53
C ALA A 81 -25.46 -6.09 7.37
N ASN A 82 -26.01 -6.19 6.16
CA ASN A 82 -27.17 -7.05 5.87
C ASN A 82 -26.76 -8.44 5.36
N LEU A 83 -25.49 -8.64 5.00
CA LEU A 83 -25.03 -9.83 4.30
C LEU A 83 -25.32 -11.14 5.07
N ASP A 84 -25.02 -11.23 6.37
CA ASP A 84 -25.31 -12.46 7.16
C ASP A 84 -26.79 -12.85 7.06
N SER A 85 -27.69 -11.89 7.20
CA SER A 85 -29.14 -12.13 7.12
C SER A 85 -29.60 -12.57 5.73
N VAL A 86 -29.04 -11.96 4.67
CA VAL A 86 -29.41 -12.25 3.28
C VAL A 86 -28.89 -13.63 2.87
N VAL A 87 -27.65 -13.98 3.25
CA VAL A 87 -27.08 -15.31 3.01
C VAL A 87 -27.80 -16.37 3.85
N ALA A 88 -28.17 -16.07 5.10
CA ALA A 88 -29.01 -16.96 5.91
C ALA A 88 -30.34 -17.30 5.23
N GLN A 89 -30.95 -16.29 4.60
CA GLN A 89 -32.23 -16.45 3.92
C GLN A 89 -32.10 -17.25 2.62
N TYR A 90 -31.18 -16.87 1.72
CA TYR A 90 -31.14 -17.40 0.35
C TYR A 90 -30.03 -18.43 0.10
N GLY A 91 -29.00 -18.49 0.95
CA GLY A 91 -27.78 -19.28 0.73
C GLY A 91 -28.02 -20.79 0.63
N ARG A 92 -28.97 -21.33 1.40
CA ARG A 92 -29.34 -22.76 1.33
C ARG A 92 -30.00 -23.19 0.02
N ALA A 93 -30.50 -22.24 -0.76
CA ALA A 93 -31.13 -22.51 -2.06
C ALA A 93 -30.14 -22.46 -3.22
N THR A 94 -28.85 -22.22 -2.95
CA THR A 94 -27.78 -22.20 -3.95
C THR A 94 -27.74 -23.52 -4.71
N LYS A 95 -27.65 -23.45 -6.04
CA LYS A 95 -27.49 -24.59 -6.94
C LYS A 95 -26.28 -25.46 -6.53
N PHE A 96 -26.43 -26.77 -6.63
CA PHE A 96 -25.37 -27.73 -6.28
C PHE A 96 -24.07 -27.44 -7.03
N GLY A 97 -22.96 -27.32 -6.29
CA GLY A 97 -21.63 -27.07 -6.86
C GLY A 97 -21.45 -25.69 -7.51
N ALA A 98 -22.40 -24.76 -7.33
CA ALA A 98 -22.29 -23.40 -7.83
C ALA A 98 -21.20 -22.60 -7.11
N ILE A 99 -20.79 -21.52 -7.75
CA ILE A 99 -19.86 -20.54 -7.21
C ILE A 99 -20.65 -19.46 -6.48
N VAL A 100 -20.17 -19.05 -5.31
CA VAL A 100 -20.71 -17.92 -4.55
C VAL A 100 -19.58 -16.95 -4.22
N GLY A 101 -19.86 -15.67 -4.46
CA GLY A 101 -18.99 -14.56 -4.08
C GLY A 101 -19.82 -13.42 -3.53
N GLY A 102 -19.18 -12.54 -2.77
CA GLY A 102 -19.76 -11.29 -2.33
C GLY A 102 -18.96 -10.12 -2.88
N GLN A 103 -19.66 -9.05 -3.22
CA GLN A 103 -19.04 -7.77 -3.51
C GLN A 103 -19.31 -6.80 -2.34
N THR A 104 -18.64 -7.06 -1.23
CA THR A 104 -18.59 -6.16 -0.06
C THR A 104 -17.20 -5.54 0.14
N SER A 105 -17.11 -4.47 0.93
CA SER A 105 -15.83 -3.81 1.21
C SER A 105 -15.00 -4.43 2.34
N VAL A 106 -15.55 -5.39 3.09
CA VAL A 106 -14.88 -6.07 4.23
C VAL A 106 -15.19 -7.56 4.13
N LYS A 107 -14.17 -8.42 4.09
CA LYS A 107 -14.29 -9.84 3.74
C LYS A 107 -14.49 -10.76 4.94
N THR A 108 -14.01 -10.41 6.11
CA THR A 108 -14.14 -11.21 7.35
C THR A 108 -15.60 -11.52 7.69
N PRO A 109 -16.53 -10.54 7.79
CA PRO A 109 -17.93 -10.84 8.05
C PRO A 109 -18.60 -11.56 6.87
N GLU A 110 -18.11 -11.35 5.64
CA GLU A 110 -18.61 -12.00 4.43
C GLU A 110 -18.27 -13.50 4.41
N ILE A 111 -17.00 -13.82 4.62
CA ILE A 111 -16.53 -15.20 4.71
C ILE A 111 -17.20 -15.91 5.88
N ALA A 112 -17.32 -15.27 7.05
CA ALA A 112 -18.03 -15.86 8.18
C ALA A 112 -19.51 -16.19 7.87
N ALA A 113 -20.21 -15.29 7.17
CA ALA A 113 -21.59 -15.55 6.73
C ALA A 113 -21.65 -16.72 5.73
N PHE A 114 -20.73 -16.77 4.78
CA PHE A 114 -20.66 -17.84 3.78
C PHE A 114 -20.37 -19.20 4.41
N GLU A 115 -19.39 -19.28 5.32
CA GLU A 115 -19.07 -20.52 6.04
C GLU A 115 -20.23 -21.02 6.91
N LYS A 116 -20.97 -20.09 7.52
CA LYS A 116 -22.09 -20.40 8.42
C LYS A 116 -23.33 -20.90 7.69
N HIS A 117 -23.65 -20.34 6.53
CA HIS A 117 -24.98 -20.52 5.90
C HIS A 117 -24.96 -21.25 4.55
N LEU A 118 -23.83 -21.27 3.83
CA LEU A 118 -23.76 -21.95 2.53
C LEU A 118 -23.56 -23.47 2.71
N PRO A 119 -24.20 -24.30 1.89
CA PRO A 119 -23.92 -25.73 1.82
C PRO A 119 -22.44 -26.03 1.57
N SER A 120 -21.96 -27.19 2.05
CA SER A 120 -20.55 -27.59 1.93
C SER A 120 -20.10 -27.86 0.49
N ASP A 121 -21.03 -28.17 -0.41
CA ASP A 121 -20.75 -28.38 -1.84
C ASP A 121 -20.55 -27.07 -2.63
N VAL A 122 -20.93 -25.93 -2.06
CA VAL A 122 -20.78 -24.62 -2.69
C VAL A 122 -19.33 -24.15 -2.68
N GLN A 123 -18.91 -23.61 -3.82
CA GLN A 123 -17.57 -23.10 -4.07
C GLN A 123 -17.52 -21.59 -3.77
N ILE A 124 -16.64 -21.15 -2.88
CA ILE A 124 -16.55 -19.75 -2.44
C ILE A 124 -15.37 -19.07 -3.15
N VAL A 125 -15.71 -18.21 -4.12
CA VAL A 125 -14.77 -17.32 -4.82
C VAL A 125 -15.36 -15.92 -4.75
N THR A 126 -14.79 -15.09 -3.89
CA THR A 126 -15.31 -13.75 -3.60
C THR A 126 -14.44 -12.65 -4.19
N MET A 127 -14.95 -11.42 -4.25
CA MET A 127 -14.26 -10.31 -4.90
C MET A 127 -14.46 -8.97 -4.20
N HIS A 128 -13.64 -7.99 -4.54
CA HIS A 128 -13.86 -6.60 -4.16
C HIS A 128 -13.32 -5.65 -5.24
N SER A 129 -14.22 -4.98 -5.97
CA SER A 129 -13.84 -3.83 -6.81
C SER A 129 -13.43 -2.67 -5.91
N LEU A 130 -12.19 -2.20 -6.05
CA LEU A 130 -11.64 -1.07 -5.29
C LEU A 130 -12.00 0.27 -5.93
N HIS A 131 -13.23 0.39 -6.44
CA HIS A 131 -13.77 1.60 -7.05
C HIS A 131 -15.28 1.67 -6.83
N GLY A 132 -15.83 2.89 -6.88
CA GLY A 132 -17.26 3.12 -6.80
C GLY A 132 -18.01 2.77 -8.11
N PRO A 133 -19.35 2.74 -8.08
CA PRO A 133 -20.18 2.31 -9.21
C PRO A 133 -20.13 3.24 -10.43
N ASN A 134 -19.76 4.50 -10.22
CA ASN A 134 -19.71 5.52 -11.26
C ASN A 134 -18.34 5.61 -11.96
N ILE A 135 -17.40 4.72 -11.63
CA ILE A 135 -16.06 4.68 -12.19
C ILE A 135 -15.98 3.52 -13.19
N SER A 136 -15.30 3.74 -14.33
CA SER A 136 -15.03 2.66 -15.28
C SER A 136 -14.23 1.55 -14.60
N THR A 137 -14.65 0.30 -14.78
CA THR A 137 -13.98 -0.89 -14.22
C THR A 137 -12.64 -1.20 -14.90
N ALA A 138 -12.44 -0.69 -16.12
CA ALA A 138 -11.29 -1.02 -16.95
C ALA A 138 -9.98 -0.57 -16.29
N GLY A 139 -9.04 -1.50 -16.12
CA GLY A 139 -7.74 -1.27 -15.48
C GLY A 139 -7.80 -1.01 -13.96
N GLN A 140 -8.99 -0.85 -13.38
CA GLN A 140 -9.13 -0.68 -11.93
C GLN A 140 -8.80 -1.97 -11.19
N PRO A 141 -8.30 -1.90 -9.95
CA PRO A 141 -8.03 -3.09 -9.17
C PRO A 141 -9.33 -3.83 -8.79
N LEU A 142 -9.34 -5.14 -9.04
CA LEU A 142 -10.35 -6.06 -8.53
C LEU A 142 -9.65 -7.11 -7.68
N VAL A 143 -9.89 -7.10 -6.37
CA VAL A 143 -9.40 -8.19 -5.52
C VAL A 143 -10.25 -9.42 -5.78
N VAL A 144 -9.64 -10.58 -5.94
CA VAL A 144 -10.31 -11.87 -6.06
C VAL A 144 -9.71 -12.85 -5.06
N ILE A 145 -10.57 -13.48 -4.27
CA ILE A 145 -10.19 -14.31 -3.13
C ILE A 145 -10.77 -15.70 -3.33
N ARG A 146 -9.86 -16.68 -3.38
CA ARG A 146 -10.22 -18.10 -3.44
C ARG A 146 -10.29 -18.66 -2.03
N HIS A 147 -11.47 -18.67 -1.44
CA HIS A 147 -11.65 -19.17 -0.07
C HIS A 147 -11.84 -20.69 -0.01
N ARG A 148 -12.79 -21.22 -0.79
CA ARG A 148 -13.12 -22.65 -0.82
C ARG A 148 -13.57 -23.07 -2.21
N SER A 149 -12.66 -23.42 -3.11
CA SER A 149 -13.05 -23.87 -4.46
C SER A 149 -12.09 -24.87 -5.09
N THR A 150 -12.58 -25.66 -6.05
CA THR A 150 -11.73 -26.39 -7.00
C THR A 150 -11.05 -25.44 -7.98
N ASP A 151 -10.00 -25.92 -8.67
CA ASP A 151 -9.27 -25.14 -9.69
C ASP A 151 -10.18 -24.80 -10.86
N GLU A 152 -11.00 -25.77 -11.31
CA GLU A 152 -11.97 -25.58 -12.38
C GLU A 152 -12.95 -24.47 -12.05
N LYS A 153 -13.54 -24.49 -10.85
CA LYS A 153 -14.53 -23.51 -10.42
C LYS A 153 -13.90 -22.13 -10.18
N PHE A 154 -12.65 -22.10 -9.71
CA PHE A 154 -11.91 -20.85 -9.60
C PHE A 154 -11.66 -20.23 -10.98
N GLN A 155 -11.25 -21.03 -11.96
CA GLN A 155 -11.01 -20.56 -13.32
C GLN A 155 -12.31 -20.05 -13.98
N GLN A 156 -13.44 -20.75 -13.79
CA GLN A 156 -14.75 -20.28 -14.25
C GLN A 156 -15.12 -18.91 -13.63
N ALA A 157 -14.87 -18.72 -12.33
CA ALA A 157 -15.10 -17.43 -11.68
C ALA A 157 -14.23 -16.31 -12.30
N LEU A 158 -12.95 -16.58 -12.56
CA LEU A 158 -12.05 -15.60 -13.18
C LEU A 158 -12.50 -15.20 -14.59
N GLU A 159 -12.93 -16.16 -15.40
CA GLU A 159 -13.38 -15.89 -16.78
C GLU A 159 -14.67 -15.05 -16.81
N VAL A 160 -15.56 -15.22 -15.83
CA VAL A 160 -16.71 -14.32 -15.64
C VAL A 160 -16.22 -12.92 -15.25
N LEU A 161 -15.30 -12.82 -14.28
CA LEU A 161 -14.80 -11.55 -13.76
C LEU A 161 -13.92 -10.75 -14.73
N GLU A 162 -13.27 -11.42 -15.69
CA GLU A 162 -12.55 -10.79 -16.81
C GLU A 162 -13.44 -9.85 -17.63
N SER A 163 -14.76 -10.07 -17.62
CA SER A 163 -15.76 -9.19 -18.24
C SER A 163 -15.73 -7.75 -17.69
N LEU A 164 -15.21 -7.57 -16.48
CA LEU A 164 -15.03 -6.25 -15.86
C LEU A 164 -13.81 -5.52 -16.43
N GLN A 165 -12.91 -6.20 -17.13
CA GLN A 165 -11.66 -5.64 -17.66
C GLN A 165 -10.76 -5.00 -16.59
N SER A 166 -10.96 -5.38 -15.34
CA SER A 166 -10.21 -4.93 -14.18
C SER A 166 -8.88 -5.67 -14.07
N ARG A 167 -7.91 -5.03 -13.41
CA ARG A 167 -6.64 -5.67 -13.06
C ARG A 167 -6.87 -6.54 -11.82
N VAL A 168 -6.90 -7.85 -12.02
CA VAL A 168 -7.12 -8.82 -10.94
C VAL A 168 -5.93 -8.82 -9.98
N VAL A 169 -6.22 -8.80 -8.69
CA VAL A 169 -5.25 -8.96 -7.59
C VAL A 169 -5.72 -10.13 -6.74
N HIS A 170 -4.87 -11.14 -6.56
CA HIS A 170 -5.20 -12.29 -5.72
C HIS A 170 -4.70 -12.07 -4.30
N LEU A 171 -5.58 -12.22 -3.32
CA LEU A 171 -5.29 -12.10 -1.89
C LEU A 171 -6.07 -13.16 -1.10
N SER A 172 -5.63 -13.46 0.12
CA SER A 172 -6.48 -14.10 1.13
C SER A 172 -7.47 -13.08 1.72
N PHE A 173 -8.52 -13.54 2.39
CA PHE A 173 -9.46 -12.62 3.05
C PHE A 173 -8.82 -11.93 4.26
N GLU A 174 -7.89 -12.59 4.95
CA GLU A 174 -7.11 -11.98 6.02
C GLU A 174 -6.16 -10.92 5.48
N GLU A 175 -5.50 -11.16 4.34
CA GLU A 175 -4.64 -10.14 3.69
C GLU A 175 -5.46 -8.93 3.24
N HIS A 176 -6.64 -9.17 2.65
CA HIS A 176 -7.56 -8.11 2.26
C HIS A 176 -8.00 -7.25 3.45
N ASP A 177 -8.45 -7.88 4.54
CA ASP A 177 -8.99 -7.14 5.69
C ASP A 177 -7.92 -6.59 6.64
N LYS A 178 -6.73 -7.21 6.66
CA LYS A 178 -5.56 -6.64 7.35
C LYS A 178 -4.92 -5.52 6.56
N ALA A 179 -5.23 -5.35 5.26
CA ALA A 179 -4.70 -4.26 4.46
C ALA A 179 -5.14 -2.93 5.05
N PRO A 180 -4.24 -2.15 5.67
CA PRO A 180 -4.59 -0.82 6.12
C PRO A 180 -4.86 0.04 4.89
N THR A 181 -5.78 0.99 5.03
CA THR A 181 -5.75 2.31 4.39
C THR A 181 -4.35 2.66 3.86
N ARG A 182 -4.23 2.98 2.55
CA ARG A 182 -3.02 3.39 1.81
C ARG A 182 -1.71 3.30 2.62
N THR A 183 -0.90 2.29 2.33
CA THR A 183 0.36 2.08 3.05
C THR A 183 1.51 2.83 2.38
N TYR A 184 2.47 3.30 3.18
CA TYR A 184 3.74 3.87 2.72
C TYR A 184 4.67 2.78 2.17
N ILE A 185 4.29 2.15 1.06
CA ILE A 185 5.06 1.09 0.41
C ILE A 185 5.67 1.66 -0.88
N GLY A 186 6.91 2.09 -0.78
CA GLY A 186 7.73 2.60 -1.87
C GLY A 186 9.20 2.24 -1.68
N GLY A 187 10.01 2.43 -2.73
CA GLY A 187 11.44 2.11 -2.68
C GLY A 187 12.19 2.86 -1.57
N LEU A 188 11.83 4.12 -1.33
CA LEU A 188 12.41 4.96 -0.28
C LEU A 188 12.13 4.41 1.13
N GLU A 189 10.90 4.05 1.42
CA GLU A 189 10.50 3.48 2.70
C GLU A 189 11.17 2.15 2.98
N ASN A 190 11.25 1.28 1.97
CA ASN A 190 11.92 0.00 2.11
C ASN A 190 13.39 0.17 2.46
N VAL A 191 14.10 1.12 1.84
CA VAL A 191 15.50 1.40 2.23
C VAL A 191 15.57 1.97 3.65
N LYS A 192 14.68 2.88 4.06
CA LYS A 192 14.62 3.41 5.44
C LYS A 192 14.43 2.29 6.47
N ILE A 193 13.48 1.38 6.22
CA ILE A 193 13.22 0.21 7.08
C ILE A 193 14.45 -0.69 7.16
N ASN A 194 15.08 -1.00 6.02
CA ASN A 194 16.29 -1.84 6.00
C ASN A 194 17.47 -1.19 6.76
N ILE A 195 17.65 0.13 6.66
CA ILE A 195 18.67 0.86 7.43
C ILE A 195 18.34 0.79 8.92
N ALA A 196 17.09 1.04 9.32
CA ALA A 196 16.67 0.97 10.71
C ALA A 196 16.92 -0.43 11.30
N LEU A 197 16.49 -1.49 10.62
CA LEU A 197 16.69 -2.87 11.06
C LEU A 197 18.17 -3.23 11.17
N ARG A 198 19.01 -2.72 10.25
CA ARG A 198 20.47 -2.89 10.34
C ARG A 198 21.06 -2.20 11.56
N ILE A 199 20.61 -0.99 11.90
CA ILE A 199 21.06 -0.27 13.10
C ILE A 199 20.69 -1.09 14.34
N TYR A 200 19.42 -1.48 14.48
CA TYR A 200 18.93 -2.22 15.65
C TYR A 200 19.44 -3.67 15.76
N ALA A 201 19.94 -4.25 14.67
CA ALA A 201 20.64 -5.53 14.70
C ALA A 201 22.06 -5.47 15.29
N ASN A 202 22.62 -4.27 15.51
CA ASN A 202 23.96 -4.06 16.07
C ASN A 202 23.91 -3.67 17.55
N LYS A 203 25.08 -3.60 18.19
CA LYS A 203 25.18 -3.28 19.62
C LYS A 203 25.02 -1.77 19.86
N TRP A 204 24.08 -1.41 20.74
CA TRP A 204 23.74 -0.02 21.08
C TRP A 204 24.96 0.82 21.49
N HIS A 205 25.90 0.24 22.24
CA HIS A 205 27.05 0.97 22.80
C HIS A 205 28.02 1.50 21.74
N VAL A 206 28.05 0.90 20.54
CA VAL A 206 28.85 1.42 19.41
C VAL A 206 28.31 2.77 18.95
N TYR A 207 26.99 2.87 18.78
CA TYR A 207 26.33 4.10 18.36
C TYR A 207 26.28 5.14 19.49
N ALA A 208 26.02 4.70 20.72
CA ALA A 208 26.04 5.56 21.90
C ALA A 208 27.41 6.24 22.05
N GLY A 209 28.51 5.48 21.94
CA GLY A 209 29.85 6.04 21.99
C GLY A 209 30.10 7.10 20.92
N LEU A 210 29.72 6.82 19.67
CA LEU A 210 29.87 7.77 18.55
C LEU A 210 29.04 9.04 18.73
N ALA A 211 27.80 8.93 19.23
CA ALA A 211 26.89 10.07 19.35
C ALA A 211 27.14 10.89 20.62
N ILE A 212 27.36 10.23 21.76
CA ILE A 212 27.50 10.88 23.07
C ILE A 212 28.90 11.48 23.24
N LEU A 213 29.96 10.78 22.81
CA LEU A 213 31.34 11.22 23.10
C LEU A 213 31.88 12.19 22.05
N ASN A 214 31.21 12.37 20.92
CA ASN A 214 31.66 13.25 19.84
C ASN A 214 30.91 14.60 19.86
N PRO A 215 31.56 15.71 20.27
CA PRO A 215 30.91 17.02 20.33
C PRO A 215 30.44 17.53 18.96
N PHE A 216 31.10 17.14 17.86
CA PHE A 216 30.65 17.49 16.51
C PHE A 216 29.38 16.73 16.13
N ALA A 217 29.25 15.46 16.55
CA ALA A 217 28.02 14.70 16.36
C ALA A 217 26.88 15.32 17.18
N GLN A 218 27.13 15.74 18.42
CA GLN A 218 26.15 16.44 19.24
C GLN A 218 25.66 17.74 18.60
N ALA A 219 26.56 18.52 17.97
CA ALA A 219 26.19 19.73 17.24
C ALA A 219 25.26 19.41 16.06
N GLN A 220 25.57 18.38 15.28
CA GLN A 220 24.71 17.91 14.18
C GLN A 220 23.36 17.40 14.68
N VAL A 221 23.33 16.61 15.76
CA VAL A 221 22.09 16.12 16.38
C VAL A 221 21.19 17.28 16.81
N ARG A 222 21.79 18.33 17.42
CA ARG A 222 21.06 19.53 17.84
C ARG A 222 20.45 20.27 16.65
N GLN A 223 21.23 20.49 15.59
CA GLN A 223 20.72 21.16 14.40
C GLN A 223 19.69 20.32 13.67
N TYR A 224 19.85 19.00 13.62
CA TYR A 224 18.89 18.10 12.97
C TYR A 224 17.51 18.19 13.63
N VAL A 225 17.42 18.10 14.95
CA VAL A 225 16.11 18.23 15.63
C VAL A 225 15.51 19.62 15.51
N GLN A 226 16.34 20.67 15.44
CA GLN A 226 15.86 22.01 15.12
C GLN A 226 15.27 22.06 13.70
N SER A 227 15.94 21.44 12.73
CA SER A 227 15.48 21.36 11.33
C SER A 227 14.17 20.58 11.22
N VAL A 228 14.05 19.43 11.91
CA VAL A 228 12.80 18.66 12.01
C VAL A 228 11.68 19.53 12.61
N GLY A 229 11.95 20.24 13.70
CA GLY A 229 10.95 21.07 14.37
C GLY A 229 10.49 22.29 13.56
N GLU A 230 11.42 22.97 12.87
CA GLU A 230 11.10 24.12 12.03
C GLU A 230 10.33 23.70 10.77
N LEU A 231 10.70 22.59 10.14
CA LEU A 231 9.95 22.03 9.02
C LEU A 231 8.57 21.55 9.46
N TYR A 232 8.47 20.78 10.54
CA TYR A 232 7.20 20.31 11.08
C TYR A 232 6.27 21.47 11.47
N ARG A 233 6.81 22.57 12.01
CA ARG A 233 6.04 23.79 12.26
C ARG A 233 5.44 24.39 10.98
N LEU A 234 6.21 24.41 9.89
CA LEU A 234 5.70 24.92 8.60
C LEU A 234 4.62 23.99 8.02
N MET A 235 4.76 22.67 8.21
CA MET A 235 3.78 21.65 7.82
C MET A 235 2.42 21.90 8.48
N ILE A 236 2.38 21.97 9.82
CA ILE A 236 1.12 22.16 10.58
C ILE A 236 0.48 23.53 10.38
N LEU A 237 1.27 24.54 9.99
CA LEU A 237 0.76 25.88 9.65
C LEU A 237 0.29 25.98 8.21
N GLY A 238 0.43 24.93 7.39
CA GLY A 238 0.07 24.94 5.97
C GLY A 238 0.89 25.96 5.15
N LYS A 239 2.09 26.32 5.61
CA LYS A 239 2.94 27.35 4.97
C LYS A 239 3.73 26.76 3.80
N LYS A 240 3.02 26.35 2.75
CA LYS A 240 3.58 25.62 1.61
C LYS A 240 4.73 26.36 0.91
N ASP A 241 4.58 27.65 0.63
CA ASP A 241 5.61 28.42 -0.09
C ASP A 241 6.89 28.56 0.74
N ASP A 242 6.76 28.86 2.04
CA ASP A 242 7.90 28.96 2.97
C ASP A 242 8.61 27.60 3.10
N PHE A 243 7.85 26.51 3.22
CA PHE A 243 8.37 25.14 3.29
C PHE A 243 9.13 24.77 2.01
N ARG A 244 8.47 24.93 0.85
CA ARG A 244 9.03 24.62 -0.47
C ARG A 244 10.32 25.40 -0.71
N LYS A 245 10.31 26.71 -0.48
CA LYS A 245 11.49 27.56 -0.67
C LYS A 245 12.67 27.04 0.15
N ARG A 246 12.45 26.75 1.44
CA ARG A 246 13.49 26.25 2.34
C ARG A 246 14.08 24.92 1.88
N ILE A 247 13.23 23.98 1.45
CA ILE A 247 13.66 22.68 0.94
C ILE A 247 14.46 22.83 -0.35
N LEU A 248 14.00 23.65 -1.30
CA LEU A 248 14.69 23.85 -2.57
C LEU A 248 16.05 24.55 -2.39
N GLU A 249 16.15 25.54 -1.49
CA GLU A 249 17.43 26.18 -1.16
C GLU A 249 18.43 25.17 -0.58
N ALA A 250 17.98 24.34 0.37
CA ALA A 250 18.82 23.30 0.96
C ALA A 250 19.25 22.24 -0.06
N GLY A 251 18.33 21.82 -0.94
CA GLY A 251 18.61 20.90 -2.04
C GLY A 251 19.62 21.46 -3.04
N ALA A 252 19.48 22.73 -3.41
CA ALA A 252 20.42 23.41 -4.31
C ALA A 252 21.83 23.53 -3.71
N PHE A 253 21.94 23.77 -2.39
CA PHE A 253 23.22 23.79 -1.70
C PHE A 253 23.92 22.42 -1.71
N VAL A 254 23.20 21.34 -1.40
CA VAL A 254 23.80 20.00 -1.26
C VAL A 254 24.03 19.32 -2.62
N PHE A 255 23.05 19.40 -3.52
CA PHE A 255 23.02 18.62 -4.78
C PHE A 255 23.21 19.49 -6.04
N GLY A 256 23.27 20.81 -5.92
CA GLY A 256 23.51 21.74 -7.03
C GLY A 256 25.00 21.93 -7.36
N GLY A 257 25.29 22.91 -8.23
CA GLY A 257 26.67 23.30 -8.56
C GLY A 257 27.52 22.17 -9.14
N SER A 258 28.73 21.98 -8.59
CA SER A 258 29.66 20.89 -8.96
C SER A 258 29.11 19.49 -8.66
N SER A 259 28.21 19.37 -7.68
CA SER A 259 27.53 18.11 -7.36
C SER A 259 26.44 17.75 -8.36
N ALA A 260 25.90 18.71 -9.12
CA ALA A 260 24.87 18.44 -10.12
C ALA A 260 25.38 17.54 -11.27
N SER A 261 26.66 17.70 -11.64
CA SER A 261 27.34 16.85 -12.63
C SER A 261 27.80 15.50 -12.07
N ARG A 262 27.67 15.26 -10.77
CA ARG A 262 28.09 14.00 -10.15
C ARG A 262 27.11 12.89 -10.53
N LYS A 263 27.67 11.71 -10.83
CA LYS A 263 26.87 10.49 -11.02
C LYS A 263 26.11 10.18 -9.71
N PRO A 264 24.79 9.97 -9.76
CA PRO A 264 24.00 9.58 -8.59
C PRO A 264 24.59 8.37 -7.86
N ILE A 265 24.51 8.34 -6.52
CA ILE A 265 24.99 7.20 -5.72
C ILE A 265 24.16 5.94 -5.98
N LEU A 266 22.87 6.11 -6.26
CA LEU A 266 21.93 5.04 -6.60
C LEU A 266 21.32 5.40 -7.97
N LEU A 267 21.75 4.69 -9.02
CA LEU A 267 21.52 5.10 -10.41
C LEU A 267 20.13 4.75 -10.98
N ASP A 268 19.25 4.05 -10.27
CA ASP A 268 17.98 3.63 -10.90
C ASP A 268 16.85 3.26 -9.93
N ASP A 269 15.63 3.68 -10.29
CA ASP A 269 14.35 3.22 -9.75
C ASP A 269 14.27 1.69 -9.68
N ARG A 270 14.81 1.00 -10.68
CA ARG A 270 14.82 -0.47 -10.80
C ARG A 270 15.55 -1.17 -9.65
N ILE A 271 16.59 -0.54 -9.08
CA ILE A 271 17.32 -1.10 -7.94
C ILE A 271 16.50 -0.88 -6.66
N MET A 272 15.90 0.29 -6.51
CA MET A 272 15.05 0.64 -5.37
C MET A 272 13.76 -0.20 -5.32
N GLU A 273 13.16 -0.49 -6.48
CA GLU A 273 11.98 -1.35 -6.63
C GLU A 273 12.28 -2.81 -6.28
N ARG A 274 13.47 -3.31 -6.60
CA ARG A 274 13.86 -4.71 -6.32
C ARG A 274 13.96 -5.03 -4.83
N PHE A 275 14.06 -4.03 -3.98
CA PHE A 275 14.03 -4.17 -2.51
C PHE A 275 12.68 -3.80 -1.90
N SER A 276 11.66 -3.58 -2.72
CA SER A 276 10.32 -3.34 -2.22
C SER A 276 9.70 -4.62 -1.70
N LEU A 277 9.28 -4.65 -0.43
CA LEU A 277 8.54 -5.76 0.20
C LEU A 277 7.09 -5.90 -0.33
N GLY A 278 6.84 -5.48 -1.57
CA GLY A 278 5.53 -5.44 -2.21
C GLY A 278 5.53 -4.40 -3.32
N ALA A 279 5.28 -4.84 -4.56
CA ALA A 279 5.11 -3.94 -5.70
C ALA A 279 3.69 -3.36 -5.66
N ILE A 280 3.44 -2.41 -4.77
CA ILE A 280 2.17 -1.68 -4.76
C ILE A 280 2.21 -0.66 -5.92
N PRO A 281 1.19 -0.65 -6.82
CA PRO A 281 1.07 0.33 -7.88
C PRO A 281 1.12 1.76 -7.34
N LYS A 282 1.74 2.69 -8.08
CA LYS A 282 1.89 4.10 -7.66
C LYS A 282 0.59 4.73 -7.15
N GLN A 283 -0.55 4.36 -7.75
CA GLN A 283 -1.89 4.84 -7.42
C GLN A 283 -2.42 4.38 -6.05
N GLN A 284 -1.81 3.36 -5.46
CA GLN A 284 -2.17 2.80 -4.15
C GLN A 284 -1.17 3.19 -3.05
N ARG A 285 -0.08 3.89 -3.40
CA ARG A 285 0.90 4.40 -2.44
C ARG A 285 0.36 5.65 -1.76
N LYS A 286 0.53 5.75 -0.45
CA LYS A 286 0.30 7.01 0.27
C LYS A 286 1.49 7.95 0.02
N PRO A 287 1.27 9.18 -0.49
CA PRO A 287 2.30 10.21 -0.55
C PRO A 287 2.93 10.45 0.81
N ASN A 288 4.26 10.48 0.88
CA ASN A 288 5.01 10.57 2.13
C ASN A 288 5.70 11.94 2.22
N SER A 289 5.60 12.64 3.35
CA SER A 289 6.31 13.92 3.57
C SER A 289 7.82 13.78 3.44
N HIS A 290 8.34 12.58 3.70
CA HIS A 290 9.75 12.28 3.83
C HIS A 290 10.47 13.26 4.76
N LEU A 291 9.81 13.74 5.82
CA LEU A 291 10.35 14.69 6.79
C LEU A 291 11.74 14.28 7.31
N SER A 292 11.96 12.98 7.52
CA SER A 292 13.25 12.40 7.89
C SER A 292 14.41 12.68 6.93
N LEU A 293 14.16 12.74 5.62
CA LEU A 293 15.17 13.05 4.60
C LEU A 293 15.29 14.55 4.38
N LEU A 294 14.14 15.24 4.27
CA LEU A 294 14.09 16.68 4.06
C LEU A 294 14.80 17.46 5.19
N ALA A 295 14.56 17.07 6.45
CA ALA A 295 15.19 17.69 7.61
C ALA A 295 16.70 17.47 7.68
N MET A 296 17.20 16.38 7.10
CA MET A 296 18.63 16.11 7.07
C MET A 296 19.33 17.00 6.03
N VAL A 297 18.75 17.22 4.87
CA VAL A 297 19.29 18.17 3.88
C VAL A 297 19.22 19.60 4.39
N ASP A 298 18.13 19.99 5.04
CA ASP A 298 18.02 21.28 5.72
C ASP A 298 19.09 21.42 6.82
N CYS A 299 19.31 20.38 7.64
CA CYS A 299 20.35 20.37 8.64
C CYS A 299 21.75 20.61 8.05
N TRP A 300 22.10 19.93 6.96
CA TRP A 300 23.37 20.11 6.27
C TRP A 300 23.54 21.54 5.75
N HIS A 301 22.50 22.09 5.12
CA HIS A 301 22.50 23.47 4.66
C HIS A 301 22.66 24.48 5.81
N LYS A 302 21.96 24.29 6.94
CA LYS A 302 22.08 25.18 8.11
C LYS A 302 23.43 25.13 8.79
N MET A 303 24.18 24.03 8.63
CA MET A 303 25.53 23.89 9.17
C MET A 303 26.63 24.23 8.17
N ASP A 304 26.29 24.61 6.94
CA ASP A 304 27.25 24.80 5.84
C ASP A 304 28.11 23.54 5.60
N ILE A 305 27.50 22.36 5.69
CA ILE A 305 28.17 21.06 5.51
C ILE A 305 27.70 20.44 4.20
N ASN A 306 28.62 20.19 3.26
CA ASN A 306 28.33 19.35 2.11
C ASN A 306 28.80 17.90 2.38
N PRO A 307 27.89 16.91 2.44
CA PRO A 307 28.26 15.52 2.69
C PRO A 307 29.18 14.93 1.62
N PHE A 308 29.23 15.49 0.40
CA PHE A 308 30.07 14.96 -0.67
C PHE A 308 31.57 15.25 -0.49
N ASP A 309 31.92 16.20 0.39
CA ASP A 309 33.30 16.64 0.64
C ASP A 309 33.99 15.83 1.74
N HIS A 310 33.24 15.00 2.48
CA HIS A 310 33.75 14.27 3.64
C HIS A 310 33.98 12.77 3.36
N LEU A 311 35.19 12.28 3.68
CA LEU A 311 35.59 10.87 3.48
C LEU A 311 34.77 9.85 4.30
N ILE A 312 34.10 10.27 5.38
CA ILE A 312 33.24 9.43 6.22
C ILE A 312 32.04 8.87 5.41
N CYS A 313 31.67 9.57 4.34
CA CYS A 313 30.56 9.23 3.46
C CYS A 313 30.84 8.02 2.56
N GLN A 314 31.94 7.30 2.80
CA GLN A 314 32.29 6.06 2.10
C GLN A 314 31.74 4.79 2.77
N THR A 315 31.26 4.87 4.01
CA THR A 315 30.69 3.69 4.67
C THR A 315 29.37 3.27 4.01
N PRO A 316 29.10 1.96 3.84
CA PRO A 316 27.90 1.49 3.15
C PRO A 316 26.57 2.03 3.71
N PRO A 317 26.34 2.10 5.04
CA PRO A 317 25.10 2.66 5.58
C PRO A 317 24.93 4.16 5.27
N PHE A 318 26.00 4.94 5.37
CA PHE A 318 25.96 6.37 5.08
C PHE A 318 25.71 6.61 3.58
N ARG A 319 26.36 5.83 2.70
CA ARG A 319 26.12 5.91 1.25
C ARG A 319 24.68 5.61 0.88
N LEU A 320 24.06 4.60 1.50
CA LEU A 320 22.64 4.33 1.28
C LEU A 320 21.77 5.51 1.69
N TRP A 321 22.03 6.07 2.86
CA TRP A 321 21.26 7.18 3.40
C TRP A 321 21.41 8.47 2.58
N LEU A 322 22.63 8.77 2.12
CA LEU A 322 22.88 9.86 1.18
C LEU A 322 22.24 9.59 -0.19
N GLY A 323 22.30 8.36 -0.69
CA GLY A 323 21.75 7.97 -1.98
C GLY A 323 20.22 8.09 -2.05
N ILE A 324 19.50 7.66 -1.01
CA ILE A 324 18.02 7.82 -0.98
C ILE A 324 17.60 9.29 -0.86
N THR A 325 18.44 10.10 -0.23
CA THR A 325 18.20 11.54 -0.07
C THR A 325 18.47 12.26 -1.39
N GLU A 326 19.60 11.96 -2.03
CA GLU A 326 19.91 12.45 -3.37
C GLU A 326 18.78 12.06 -4.35
N PHE A 327 18.31 10.81 -4.30
CA PHE A 327 17.21 10.34 -5.13
C PHE A 327 15.91 11.14 -4.88
N CYS A 328 15.54 11.36 -3.62
CA CYS A 328 14.35 12.15 -3.25
C CYS A 328 14.44 13.59 -3.77
N PHE A 329 15.62 14.23 -3.73
CA PHE A 329 15.80 15.61 -4.18
C PHE A 329 16.02 15.77 -5.69
N ARG A 330 16.61 14.78 -6.37
CA ARG A 330 16.83 14.82 -7.83
C ARG A 330 15.60 14.37 -8.63
N ASN A 331 14.68 13.64 -8.01
CA ASN A 331 13.40 13.29 -8.61
C ASN A 331 12.36 14.38 -8.30
N THR A 332 12.12 15.27 -9.26
CA THR A 332 11.20 16.41 -9.10
C THR A 332 9.78 15.96 -8.75
N GLU A 333 9.31 14.83 -9.28
CA GLU A 333 7.96 14.34 -9.00
C GLU A 333 7.82 13.91 -7.54
N ILE A 334 8.76 13.12 -7.04
CA ILE A 334 8.76 12.65 -5.64
C ILE A 334 8.94 13.83 -4.68
N LEU A 335 9.83 14.78 -5.01
CA LEU A 335 10.07 15.95 -4.17
C LEU A 335 8.81 16.81 -4.03
N GLU A 336 8.13 17.08 -5.15
CA GLU A 336 6.89 17.87 -5.14
C GLU A 336 5.75 17.13 -4.44
N GLU A 337 5.61 15.82 -4.66
CA GLU A 337 4.68 14.96 -3.93
C GLU A 337 4.93 15.00 -2.42
N SER A 338 6.20 14.97 -2.01
CA SER A 338 6.60 15.03 -0.59
C SER A 338 6.26 16.39 0.02
N ILE A 339 6.49 17.49 -0.71
CA ILE A 339 6.14 18.84 -0.27
C ILE A 339 4.62 19.01 -0.15
N GLU A 340 3.86 18.48 -1.11
CA GLU A 340 2.39 18.50 -1.07
C GLU A 340 1.87 17.70 0.13
N ALA A 341 2.33 16.46 0.31
CA ALA A 341 1.96 15.62 1.44
C ALA A 341 2.31 16.29 2.77
N ALA A 342 3.50 16.88 2.88
CA ALA A 342 3.94 17.56 4.09
C ALA A 342 3.09 18.78 4.44
N THR A 343 2.50 19.49 3.48
CA THR A 343 1.87 20.81 3.73
C THR A 343 0.35 20.80 3.63
N SER A 344 -0.23 19.81 2.95
CA SER A 344 -1.67 19.74 2.67
C SER A 344 -2.38 18.54 3.32
N ASP A 345 -1.67 17.48 3.71
CA ASP A 345 -2.26 16.25 4.25
C ASP A 345 -2.22 16.18 5.79
N GLN A 346 -3.39 16.27 6.41
CA GLN A 346 -3.54 16.24 7.87
C GLN A 346 -3.24 14.87 8.48
N GLU A 347 -3.44 13.77 7.74
CA GLU A 347 -3.06 12.44 8.23
C GLU A 347 -1.53 12.32 8.30
N VAL A 348 -0.84 12.84 7.29
CA VAL A 348 0.64 12.91 7.29
C VAL A 348 1.14 13.74 8.48
N HIS A 349 0.48 14.86 8.80
CA HIS A 349 0.83 15.67 9.98
C HIS A 349 0.70 14.88 11.29
N ALA A 350 -0.38 14.10 11.43
CA ALA A 350 -0.62 13.27 12.60
C ALA A 350 0.40 12.13 12.72
N GLU A 351 0.79 11.53 11.59
CA GLU A 351 1.77 10.44 11.53
C GLU A 351 3.22 10.92 11.73
N ASP A 352 3.55 12.15 11.33
CA ASP A 352 4.86 12.77 11.57
C ASP A 352 5.03 13.32 13.00
N LEU A 353 3.93 13.52 13.75
CA LEU A 353 4.00 13.97 15.15
C LEU A 353 4.82 12.99 16.03
N PRO A 354 4.57 11.66 16.01
CA PRO A 354 5.43 10.68 16.65
C PRO A 354 6.90 10.79 16.24
N PHE A 355 7.18 11.01 14.95
CA PHE A 355 8.55 11.15 14.45
C PHE A 355 9.24 12.39 15.05
N TYR A 356 8.58 13.55 15.02
CA TYR A 356 9.06 14.78 15.65
C TYR A 356 9.35 14.56 17.14
N SER A 357 8.43 13.91 17.87
CA SER A 357 8.57 13.65 19.30
C SER A 357 9.77 12.73 19.60
N VAL A 358 9.90 11.62 18.86
CA VAL A 358 10.97 10.64 19.04
C VAL A 358 12.34 11.23 18.67
N ALA A 359 12.42 12.05 17.61
CA ALA A 359 13.67 12.72 17.22
C ALA A 359 14.19 13.62 18.36
N ASN A 360 13.30 14.40 18.99
CA ASN A 360 13.64 15.20 20.16
C ASN A 360 14.06 14.35 21.36
N GLY A 361 13.37 13.23 21.61
CA GLY A 361 13.72 12.30 22.69
C GLY A 361 15.11 11.69 22.53
N TRP A 362 15.50 11.31 21.30
CA TRP A 362 16.86 10.84 21.01
C TRP A 362 17.91 11.94 21.18
N ALA A 363 17.64 13.15 20.71
CA ALA A 363 18.57 14.27 20.89
C ALA A 363 18.81 14.60 22.36
N GLN A 364 17.75 14.69 23.18
CA GLN A 364 17.90 14.91 24.62
C GLN A 364 18.75 13.82 25.28
N CYS A 365 18.52 12.56 24.91
CA CYS A 365 19.29 11.42 25.40
C CYS A 365 20.79 11.55 25.09
N ILE A 366 21.13 11.93 23.85
CA ILE A 366 22.51 12.08 23.40
C ILE A 366 23.15 13.31 24.06
N LEU A 367 22.46 14.44 24.08
CA LEU A 367 22.98 15.73 24.58
C LEU A 367 23.17 15.74 26.10
N HIS A 368 22.38 14.97 26.85
CA HIS A 368 22.58 14.77 28.29
C HIS A 368 23.65 13.71 28.60
N GLY A 369 24.18 13.03 27.59
CA GLY A 369 25.23 12.02 27.74
C GLY A 369 24.82 10.76 28.51
N THR A 370 23.53 10.44 28.53
CA THR A 370 22.99 9.31 29.29
C THR A 370 23.11 8.01 28.48
N PHE A 371 24.17 7.24 28.75
CA PHE A 371 24.39 5.92 28.14
C PHE A 371 23.27 4.93 28.48
N GLU A 372 22.78 4.96 29.73
CA GLU A 372 21.71 4.07 30.16
C GLU A 372 20.38 4.42 29.49
N GLY A 373 20.07 5.72 29.35
CA GLY A 373 18.89 6.17 28.60
C GLY A 373 18.98 5.77 27.12
N TYR A 374 20.18 5.84 26.54
CA TYR A 374 20.41 5.41 25.16
C TYR A 374 20.17 3.90 25.02
N ARG A 375 20.72 3.10 25.95
CA ARG A 375 20.53 1.64 26.00
C ARG A 375 19.06 1.28 26.05
N LEU A 376 18.31 1.83 27.01
CA LEU A 376 16.89 1.51 27.19
C LEU A 376 16.08 1.82 25.94
N ARG A 377 16.22 3.02 25.36
CA ARG A 377 15.52 3.39 24.12
C ARG A 377 15.89 2.49 22.94
N PHE A 378 17.18 2.14 22.82
CA PHE A 378 17.66 1.30 21.74
C PHE A 378 17.12 -0.13 21.86
N GLU A 379 17.26 -0.74 23.04
CA GLU A 379 16.87 -2.13 23.29
C GLU A 379 15.36 -2.31 23.24
N GLU A 380 14.57 -1.35 23.73
CA GLU A 380 13.11 -1.35 23.59
C GLU A 380 12.68 -1.35 22.13
N THR A 381 13.28 -0.47 21.31
CA THR A 381 12.98 -0.41 19.88
C THR A 381 13.49 -1.66 19.15
N ALA A 382 14.67 -2.18 19.51
CA ALA A 382 15.20 -3.41 18.94
C ALA A 382 14.30 -4.62 19.25
N LYS A 383 13.75 -4.70 20.46
CA LYS A 383 12.82 -5.75 20.89
C LYS A 383 11.54 -5.74 20.06
N PHE A 384 11.01 -4.57 19.71
CA PHE A 384 9.86 -4.47 18.79
C PHE A 384 10.12 -5.14 17.43
N PHE A 385 11.36 -5.04 16.93
CA PHE A 385 11.75 -5.64 15.66
C PHE A 385 12.25 -7.08 15.76
N GLU A 386 12.41 -7.64 16.97
CA GLU A 386 13.04 -8.95 17.22
C GLU A 386 12.58 -10.07 16.28
N PRO A 387 11.26 -10.25 16.01
CA PRO A 387 10.79 -11.31 15.10
C PRO A 387 11.26 -11.14 13.64
N ARG A 388 11.68 -9.93 13.25
CA ARG A 388 12.07 -9.55 11.90
C ARG A 388 13.57 -9.32 11.76
N LEU A 389 14.33 -9.27 12.86
CA LEU A 389 15.74 -8.88 12.81
C LEU A 389 16.61 -9.86 12.03
N ASP A 390 16.34 -11.16 12.08
CA ASP A 390 17.16 -12.16 11.39
C ASP A 390 16.92 -12.14 9.88
N ASP A 391 15.67 -12.10 9.43
CA ASP A 391 15.31 -11.91 8.02
C ASP A 391 15.83 -10.57 7.49
N ALA A 392 15.73 -9.51 8.31
CA ALA A 392 16.23 -8.20 7.95
C ALA A 392 17.75 -8.14 7.81
N LYS A 393 18.51 -8.86 8.65
CA LYS A 393 19.97 -8.97 8.50
C LYS A 393 20.34 -9.58 7.16
N VAL A 394 19.62 -10.62 6.72
CA VAL A 394 19.85 -11.28 5.43
C VAL A 394 19.51 -10.32 4.29
N ASN A 395 18.33 -9.69 4.32
CA ASN A 395 17.85 -8.80 3.27
C ASN A 395 18.70 -7.52 3.14
N SER A 396 19.05 -6.86 4.25
CA SER A 396 19.91 -5.66 4.22
C SER A 396 21.34 -5.98 3.78
N SER A 397 21.87 -7.17 4.13
CA SER A 397 23.17 -7.63 3.65
C SER A 397 23.16 -7.92 2.15
N ALA A 398 22.08 -8.50 1.63
CA ALA A 398 21.89 -8.73 0.20
C ALA A 398 21.78 -7.40 -0.57
N MET A 399 21.02 -6.43 -0.04
CA MET A 399 20.87 -5.10 -0.61
C MET A 399 22.21 -4.35 -0.71
N ILE A 400 22.99 -4.34 0.37
CA ILE A 400 24.31 -3.70 0.39
C ILE A 400 25.28 -4.40 -0.55
N LYS A 401 25.28 -5.73 -0.63
CA LYS A 401 26.11 -6.47 -1.59
C LYS A 401 25.76 -6.10 -3.02
N LEU A 402 24.48 -6.00 -3.36
CA LEU A 402 24.02 -5.66 -4.71
C LEU A 402 24.44 -4.23 -5.09
N ILE A 403 24.21 -3.28 -4.20
CA ILE A 403 24.56 -1.86 -4.40
C ILE A 403 26.09 -1.70 -4.47
N THR A 404 26.84 -2.35 -3.57
CA THR A 404 28.32 -2.31 -3.60
C THR A 404 28.90 -2.97 -4.85
N ARG A 405 28.28 -4.05 -5.35
CA ARG A 405 28.70 -4.73 -6.59
C ARG A 405 28.46 -3.87 -7.82
N HIS A 406 27.31 -3.21 -7.92
CA HIS A 406 27.00 -2.29 -9.02
C HIS A 406 27.96 -1.10 -9.06
N LEU A 407 28.34 -0.59 -7.89
CA LEU A 407 29.34 0.47 -7.77
C LEU A 407 30.77 0.01 -8.12
N ARG A 408 31.10 -1.27 -7.92
CA ARG A 408 32.42 -1.83 -8.28
C ARG A 408 32.53 -2.18 -9.76
N SER A 409 31.46 -2.67 -10.40
CA SER A 409 31.46 -3.00 -11.83
C SER A 409 31.62 -1.80 -12.75
N GLU A 410 31.46 -0.57 -12.24
CA GLU A 410 31.68 0.68 -12.99
C GLU A 410 32.92 1.47 -12.53
N ALA A 411 33.67 0.96 -11.54
CA ALA A 411 34.92 1.58 -11.05
C ALA A 411 36.17 0.95 -11.67
N GLU A 412 36.04 -0.15 -12.41
CA GLU A 412 37.08 -0.66 -13.30
C GLU A 412 36.81 -0.12 -14.72
N PRO A 413 37.83 0.50 -15.36
CA PRO A 413 37.69 1.14 -16.68
C PRO A 413 37.38 0.16 -17.81
#